data_AF-A0A1V5VW58-F1
#
_entry.id   AF-A0A1V5VW58-F1
#
_cell.length_a   1.000
_cell.length_b   1.000
_cell.length_c   1.000
_cell.angle_alpha   90.00
_cell.angle_beta   90.00
_cell.angle_gamma   90.00
#
_symmetry.space_group_name_H-M   'P 1'
#
loop_
_entity.id
_entity.type
_entity.pdbx_description
1 polymer ?
#
loop_
_entity_poly.entity_id
_entity_poly.type
_entity_poly.pdbx_seq_one_letter_code
_entity_poly.pdbx_strand_id
1 'polypeptide(L)'
;MVRELSLKNSPRKALLDEEAYEFLCKNEELQRIHFFENLRSHSSGYAFFQKNWRQDDGSYDCQTIYLHKLIAEHYIQKPKMNKRLFVRFNNGNPLDCRMENLEWTSLSNVVRNTDKTVNKFGYRGVVKDRGRYRAVIYYDRKPINLGSFDTAKDAAIAYNQKSIELFGNTRSINEI
;
A
#
# COMPACT_ATOMS: atom_id res chain seq x y z
N MET A 1 2.06 14.43 -19.22
CA MET A 1 0.70 13.99 -19.64
C MET A 1 0.41 12.65 -18.99
N VAL A 2 -0.85 12.32 -18.73
CA VAL A 2 -1.22 11.02 -18.12
C VAL A 2 -1.51 10.00 -19.21
N ARG A 3 -0.96 8.80 -19.06
CA ARG A 3 -1.22 7.65 -19.92
C ARG A 3 -2.03 6.60 -19.18
N GLU A 4 -2.77 5.82 -19.95
CA GLU A 4 -3.60 4.73 -19.44
C GLU A 4 -3.12 3.40 -20.02
N LEU A 5 -2.94 2.40 -19.16
CA LEU A 5 -2.62 1.03 -19.54
C LEU A 5 -3.81 0.12 -19.29
N SER A 6 -4.17 -0.65 -20.32
CA SER A 6 -5.21 -1.68 -20.23
C SER A 6 -4.74 -2.87 -19.39
N LEU A 7 -5.68 -3.50 -18.69
CA LEU A 7 -5.43 -4.70 -17.90
C LEU A 7 -6.14 -5.89 -18.54
N LYS A 8 -5.44 -6.98 -18.80
CA LYS A 8 -5.94 -8.16 -19.55
C LYS A 8 -7.21 -8.78 -18.96
N ASN A 9 -7.36 -8.73 -17.63
CA ASN A 9 -8.45 -9.36 -16.89
C ASN A 9 -9.43 -8.35 -16.26
N SER A 10 -9.38 -7.07 -16.62
CA SER A 10 -10.22 -6.04 -16.02
C SER A 10 -10.49 -4.89 -16.99
N PRO A 11 -11.71 -4.32 -17.00
CA PRO A 11 -11.98 -3.09 -17.77
C PRO A 11 -11.31 -1.85 -17.16
N ARG A 12 -10.77 -1.96 -15.94
CA ARG A 12 -10.05 -0.87 -15.28
C ARG A 12 -8.72 -0.62 -15.98
N LYS A 13 -8.22 0.61 -15.87
CA LYS A 13 -6.94 1.02 -16.43
C LYS A 13 -5.99 1.51 -15.35
N ALA A 14 -4.70 1.27 -15.54
CA ALA A 14 -3.65 1.85 -14.71
C ALA A 14 -3.20 3.19 -15.30
N LEU A 15 -3.04 4.19 -14.45
CA LEU A 15 -2.57 5.53 -14.80
C LEU A 15 -1.08 5.65 -14.50
N LEU A 16 -0.34 6.31 -15.37
CA LEU A 16 1.07 6.63 -15.17
C LEU A 16 1.46 7.87 -15.98
N ASP A 17 2.60 8.47 -15.65
CA ASP A 17 3.14 9.58 -16.41
C ASP A 17 3.68 9.15 -17.77
N GLU A 18 3.73 10.08 -18.72
CA GLU A 18 4.27 9.86 -20.07
C GLU A 18 5.71 9.36 -20.02
N GLU A 19 6.54 9.96 -19.17
CA GLU A 19 7.95 9.61 -18.99
C GLU A 19 8.10 8.16 -18.53
N ALA A 20 7.28 7.76 -17.55
CA ALA A 20 7.24 6.39 -17.06
C ALA A 20 6.77 5.43 -18.16
N TYR A 21 5.75 5.81 -18.94
CA TYR A 21 5.29 5.02 -20.07
C TYR A 21 6.40 4.81 -21.12
N GLU A 22 7.11 5.87 -21.51
CA GLU A 22 8.22 5.78 -22.46
C GLU A 22 9.35 4.89 -21.95
N PHE A 23 9.72 5.01 -20.67
CA PHE A 23 10.72 4.14 -20.05
C PHE A 23 10.33 2.66 -20.14
N LEU A 24 9.07 2.34 -19.80
CA LEU A 24 8.57 0.97 -19.87
C LEU A 24 8.55 0.46 -21.32
N CYS A 25 8.20 1.30 -22.29
CA CYS A 25 8.24 0.96 -23.71
C CYS A 25 9.66 0.71 -24.23
N LYS A 26 10.67 1.44 -23.75
CA LYS A 26 12.07 1.31 -24.18
C LYS A 26 12.81 0.15 -23.50
N ASN A 27 12.23 -0.44 -22.45
CA ASN A 27 12.87 -1.53 -21.71
C ASN A 27 12.80 -2.86 -22.48
N GLU A 28 13.95 -3.35 -22.95
CA GLU A 28 14.07 -4.59 -23.74
C GLU A 28 13.53 -5.83 -23.03
N GLU A 29 13.73 -5.95 -21.71
CA GLU A 29 13.23 -7.09 -20.94
C GLU A 29 11.70 -7.11 -20.90
N LEU A 30 11.08 -5.94 -20.69
CA LEU A 30 9.62 -5.80 -20.66
C LEU A 30 8.99 -6.06 -22.03
N GLN A 31 9.66 -5.65 -23.11
CA GLN A 31 9.25 -5.99 -24.47
C GLN A 31 9.30 -7.51 -24.69
N ARG A 32 10.42 -8.16 -24.34
CA ARG A 32 10.62 -9.61 -24.51
C ARG A 32 9.55 -10.45 -23.82
N ILE A 33 9.06 -10.02 -22.66
CA ILE A 33 8.02 -10.74 -21.90
C ILE A 33 6.60 -10.32 -22.28
N HIS A 34 6.42 -9.46 -23.28
CA HIS A 34 5.14 -8.86 -23.66
C HIS A 34 4.42 -8.27 -22.44
N PHE A 35 5.14 -7.45 -21.66
CA PHE A 35 4.70 -6.96 -20.37
C PHE A 35 3.33 -6.29 -20.42
N PHE A 36 3.12 -5.36 -21.36
CA PHE A 36 1.86 -4.61 -21.51
C PHE A 36 0.67 -5.51 -21.84
N GLU A 37 0.83 -6.45 -22.77
CA GLU A 37 -0.22 -7.40 -23.18
C GLU A 37 -0.63 -8.36 -22.05
N ASN A 38 0.29 -8.60 -21.11
CA ASN A 38 0.12 -9.53 -20.02
C ASN A 38 -0.09 -8.86 -18.65
N LEU A 39 -0.18 -7.52 -18.62
CA LEU A 39 -0.49 -6.75 -17.42
C LEU A 39 -1.92 -7.05 -16.96
N ARG A 40 -2.11 -7.27 -15.66
CA ARG A 40 -3.36 -7.72 -15.04
C ARG A 40 -3.68 -6.92 -13.79
N SER A 41 -4.93 -6.93 -13.37
CA SER A 41 -5.36 -6.52 -12.03
C SER A 41 -5.20 -7.69 -11.06
N HIS A 42 -4.49 -7.45 -9.95
CA HIS A 42 -4.41 -8.35 -8.80
C HIS A 42 -5.72 -8.30 -7.99
N SER A 43 -5.98 -9.31 -7.15
CA SER A 43 -7.14 -9.33 -6.24
C SER A 43 -7.11 -8.16 -5.24
N SER A 44 -5.91 -7.73 -4.83
CA SER A 44 -5.69 -6.53 -4.01
C SER A 44 -5.76 -5.20 -4.81
N GLY A 45 -6.08 -5.25 -6.10
CA GLY A 45 -6.28 -4.08 -6.96
C GLY A 45 -5.05 -3.55 -7.69
N TYR A 46 -3.84 -4.04 -7.41
CA TYR A 46 -2.61 -3.59 -8.09
C TYR A 46 -2.57 -3.99 -9.57
N ALA A 47 -1.97 -3.14 -10.40
CA ALA A 47 -1.52 -3.54 -11.73
C ALA A 47 -0.21 -4.33 -11.63
N PHE A 48 -0.20 -5.56 -12.16
CA PHE A 48 0.94 -6.46 -12.08
C PHE A 48 1.02 -7.40 -13.29
N PHE A 49 2.24 -7.84 -13.58
CA PHE A 49 2.54 -8.94 -14.49
C PHE A 49 2.95 -10.16 -13.66
N GLN A 50 2.50 -11.34 -14.06
CA GLN A 50 2.97 -12.60 -13.49
C GLN A 50 3.00 -13.69 -14.55
N LYS A 51 4.10 -14.45 -14.59
CA LYS A 51 4.27 -15.60 -15.48
C LYS A 51 5.16 -16.65 -14.83
N ASN A 52 4.80 -17.92 -15.04
CA ASN A 52 5.61 -19.05 -14.62
C ASN A 52 6.50 -19.51 -15.79
N TRP A 53 7.80 -19.64 -15.53
CA TRP A 53 8.81 -20.06 -16.49
C TRP A 53 9.27 -21.47 -16.12
N ARG A 54 8.99 -22.43 -16.99
CA ARG A 54 9.46 -23.80 -16.80
C ARG A 54 10.98 -23.85 -16.94
N GLN A 55 11.64 -24.47 -15.98
CA GLN A 55 13.09 -24.65 -15.92
C GLN A 55 13.49 -26.03 -16.44
N ASP A 56 14.79 -26.22 -16.70
CA ASP A 56 15.35 -27.47 -17.24
C ASP A 56 15.20 -28.66 -16.27
N ASP A 57 15.22 -28.39 -14.96
CA ASP A 57 15.01 -29.39 -13.90
C ASP A 57 13.53 -29.77 -13.70
N GLY A 58 12.63 -29.22 -14.53
CA GLY A 58 11.19 -29.43 -14.44
C GLY A 58 10.47 -28.55 -13.41
N SER A 59 11.21 -27.73 -12.65
CA SER A 59 10.63 -26.74 -11.74
C SER A 59 10.06 -25.54 -12.51
N TYR A 60 9.40 -24.64 -11.79
CA TYR A 60 8.85 -23.40 -12.34
C TYR A 60 9.36 -22.21 -11.52
N ASP A 61 9.86 -21.20 -12.22
CA ASP A 61 10.15 -19.89 -11.64
C ASP A 61 8.97 -18.93 -11.89
N CYS A 62 8.45 -18.34 -10.83
CA CYS A 62 7.33 -17.41 -10.91
C CYS A 62 7.85 -15.98 -10.93
N GLN A 63 7.93 -15.38 -12.11
CA GLN A 63 8.28 -13.98 -12.25
C GLN A 63 7.05 -13.12 -11.96
N THR A 64 7.18 -12.17 -11.03
CA THR A 64 6.14 -11.20 -10.68
C THR A 64 6.69 -9.78 -10.72
N ILE A 65 6.05 -8.90 -11.48
CA ILE A 65 6.44 -7.49 -11.63
C ILE A 65 5.24 -6.62 -11.29
N TYR A 66 5.41 -5.71 -10.32
CA TYR A 66 4.39 -4.74 -9.96
C TYR A 66 4.68 -3.40 -10.63
N LEU A 67 3.69 -2.84 -11.34
CA LEU A 67 3.87 -1.62 -12.13
C LEU A 67 4.35 -0.44 -11.27
N HIS A 68 3.67 -0.18 -10.16
CA HIS A 68 4.01 0.91 -9.24
C HIS A 68 5.42 0.77 -8.65
N LYS A 69 5.85 -0.46 -8.35
CA LYS A 69 7.17 -0.73 -7.79
C LYS A 69 8.26 -0.47 -8.82
N LEU A 70 8.06 -0.93 -10.05
CA LEU A 70 8.97 -0.72 -11.16
C LEU A 70 9.19 0.78 -11.46
N ILE A 71 8.10 1.57 -11.47
CA ILE A 71 8.17 3.02 -11.64
C ILE A 71 8.91 3.68 -10.48
N ALA A 72 8.57 3.34 -9.24
CA ALA A 72 9.21 3.91 -8.06
C ALA A 72 10.70 3.56 -7.92
N GLU A 73 11.12 2.36 -8.35
CA GLU A 73 12.53 1.96 -8.36
C GLU A 73 13.36 2.77 -9.36
N HIS A 74 12.75 3.23 -10.46
CA HIS A 74 13.44 4.03 -11.48
C HIS A 74 13.44 5.52 -11.16
N TYR A 75 12.29 6.08 -10.78
CA TYR A 75 12.10 7.54 -10.70
C TYR A 75 12.13 8.13 -9.29
N ILE A 76 11.89 7.32 -8.25
CA ILE A 76 11.71 7.85 -6.89
C ILE A 76 12.92 7.45 -6.05
N GLN A 77 13.66 8.46 -5.60
CA GLN A 77 14.83 8.25 -4.77
C GLN A 77 14.45 7.50 -3.49
N LYS A 78 14.99 6.29 -3.34
CA LYS A 78 14.77 5.47 -2.17
C LYS A 78 15.58 6.02 -0.99
N PRO A 79 14.95 6.39 0.14
CA PRO A 79 15.67 6.92 1.28
C PRO A 79 16.55 5.84 1.93
N LYS A 80 17.72 6.25 2.44
CA LYS A 80 18.62 5.36 3.17
C LYS A 80 18.03 5.08 4.54
N MET A 81 17.53 3.87 4.73
CA MET A 81 16.96 3.42 6.00
C MET A 81 17.38 1.97 6.30
N ASN A 82 17.65 1.67 7.57
CA ASN A 82 17.95 0.31 8.06
C ASN A 82 16.70 -0.59 8.13
N LYS A 83 15.59 -0.20 7.50
CA LYS A 83 14.31 -0.92 7.49
C LYS A 83 13.90 -1.15 6.04
N ARG A 84 13.27 -2.29 5.77
CA ARG A 84 12.68 -2.58 4.45
C ARG A 84 11.60 -1.53 4.15
N LEU A 85 11.66 -0.97 2.95
CA LEU A 85 10.70 -0.01 2.43
C LEU A 85 9.76 -0.65 1.42
N PHE A 86 8.58 -0.05 1.31
CA PHE A 86 7.49 -0.43 0.44
C PHE A 86 7.04 0.80 -0.35
N VAL A 87 6.50 0.58 -1.53
CA VAL A 87 5.94 1.67 -2.34
C VAL A 87 4.46 1.80 -1.98
N ARG A 88 4.07 3.03 -1.65
CA ARG A 88 2.71 3.41 -1.24
C ARG A 88 2.06 4.26 -2.32
N PHE A 89 0.74 4.17 -2.41
CA PHE A 89 -0.11 5.08 -3.19
C PHE A 89 -0.67 6.16 -2.28
N ASN A 90 -0.38 7.43 -2.55
CA ASN A 90 -0.72 8.55 -1.69
C ASN A 90 -2.22 8.75 -1.56
N ASN A 91 -2.93 8.67 -2.68
CA ASN A 91 -4.39 8.71 -2.76
C ASN A 91 -5.07 7.36 -2.44
N GLY A 92 -4.27 6.30 -2.24
CA GLY A 92 -4.80 4.97 -1.95
C GLY A 92 -5.41 4.21 -3.12
N ASN A 93 -5.36 4.73 -4.35
CA ASN A 93 -5.78 4.04 -5.57
C ASN A 93 -4.63 3.19 -6.14
N PRO A 94 -4.70 1.84 -6.08
CA PRO A 94 -3.59 0.97 -6.51
C PRO A 94 -3.34 0.93 -8.02
N LEU A 95 -4.19 1.61 -8.81
CA LEU A 95 -4.04 1.76 -10.25
C LEU A 95 -3.54 3.14 -10.66
N ASP A 96 -3.40 4.09 -9.72
CA ASP A 96 -2.82 5.39 -10.00
C ASP A 96 -1.31 5.34 -9.73
N CYS A 97 -0.55 4.89 -10.71
CA CYS A 97 0.89 4.70 -10.64
C CYS A 97 1.68 5.95 -11.09
N ARG A 98 1.06 7.12 -11.14
CA ARG A 98 1.78 8.39 -11.38
C ARG A 98 2.82 8.62 -10.28
N MET A 99 3.99 9.12 -10.65
CA MET A 99 5.14 9.31 -9.77
C MET A 99 4.79 10.17 -8.55
N GLU A 100 4.02 11.25 -8.73
CA GLU A 100 3.55 12.12 -7.64
C GLU A 100 2.68 11.39 -6.61
N ASN A 101 2.02 10.31 -7.03
CA ASN A 101 1.17 9.49 -6.18
C ASN A 101 1.92 8.33 -5.53
N LEU A 102 3.21 8.14 -5.83
CA LEU A 102 4.00 7.05 -5.29
C LEU A 102 5.00 7.56 -4.26
N GLU A 103 5.20 6.80 -3.20
CA GLU A 103 6.15 7.14 -2.12
C GLU A 103 6.82 5.89 -1.56
N TRP A 104 8.14 5.95 -1.31
CA TRP A 104 8.83 4.95 -0.50
C TRP A 104 8.53 5.17 0.98
N THR A 105 7.96 4.17 1.64
CA THR A 105 7.57 4.28 3.04
C THR A 105 7.77 2.98 3.82
N SER A 106 7.62 3.07 5.15
CA SER A 106 7.71 1.91 6.04
C SER A 106 6.41 1.08 6.02
N LEU A 107 6.51 -0.22 6.32
CA LEU A 107 5.32 -1.08 6.46
C LEU A 107 4.31 -0.53 7.47
N SER A 108 4.79 0.04 8.57
CA SER A 108 3.95 0.67 9.61
C SER A 108 3.07 1.79 9.06
N ASN A 109 3.57 2.54 8.08
CA ASN A 109 2.82 3.61 7.44
C ASN A 109 1.85 3.05 6.38
N VAL A 110 2.26 2.03 5.61
CA VAL A 110 1.37 1.33 4.66
C VAL A 110 0.12 0.81 5.39
N VAL A 111 0.28 0.06 6.47
CA VAL A 111 -0.82 -0.56 7.24
C VAL A 111 -1.75 0.46 7.93
N ARG A 112 -1.29 1.70 8.13
CA ARG A 112 -2.13 2.79 8.64
C ARG A 112 -2.91 3.53 7.54
N ASN A 113 -2.56 3.27 6.29
CA ASN A 113 -3.15 3.88 5.13
C ASN A 113 -3.91 2.88 4.25
N THR A 114 -4.14 1.67 4.77
CA THR A 114 -5.15 0.75 4.26
C THR A 114 -6.51 1.06 4.88
N ASP A 115 -7.55 0.41 4.37
CA ASP A 115 -8.89 0.47 4.96
C ASP A 115 -8.83 0.11 6.45
N LYS A 116 -9.67 0.79 7.24
CA LYS A 116 -9.69 0.65 8.69
C LYS A 116 -10.14 -0.76 9.08
N THR A 117 -9.35 -1.42 9.92
CA THR A 117 -9.79 -2.63 10.61
C THR A 117 -10.70 -2.21 11.77
N VAL A 118 -12.00 -2.44 11.60
CA VAL A 118 -12.99 -2.22 12.66
C VAL A 118 -13.00 -3.42 13.60
N ASN A 119 -12.98 -3.15 14.91
CA ASN A 119 -13.26 -4.17 15.93
C ASN A 119 -14.78 -4.26 16.16
N LYS A 120 -15.22 -5.10 17.10
CA LYS A 120 -16.62 -5.20 17.54
C LYS A 120 -17.24 -3.88 18.07
N PHE A 121 -16.42 -2.86 18.30
CA PHE A 121 -16.85 -1.54 18.78
C PHE A 121 -16.83 -0.49 17.67
N GLY A 122 -16.46 -0.84 16.43
CA GLY A 122 -16.38 0.07 15.29
C GLY A 122 -15.12 0.92 15.21
N TYR A 123 -14.17 0.77 16.14
CA TYR A 123 -13.01 1.66 16.27
C TYR A 123 -11.67 0.92 16.28
N ARG A 124 -10.71 1.41 15.50
CA ARG A 124 -9.32 0.97 15.52
C ARG A 124 -8.67 1.34 16.85
N GLY A 125 -7.88 0.42 17.41
CA GLY A 125 -7.08 0.64 18.61
C GLY A 125 -7.86 0.66 19.93
N VAL A 126 -9.17 0.38 19.88
CA VAL A 126 -10.02 0.26 21.07
C VAL A 126 -10.12 -1.22 21.47
N VAL A 127 -10.02 -1.52 22.76
CA VAL A 127 -10.26 -2.86 23.32
C VAL A 127 -11.09 -2.73 24.58
N LYS A 128 -11.93 -3.73 24.90
CA LYS A 128 -12.68 -3.75 26.15
C LYS A 128 -11.88 -4.49 27.20
N ASP A 129 -11.74 -3.88 28.37
CA ASP A 129 -10.97 -4.40 29.50
C ASP A 129 -11.71 -4.10 30.80
N ARG A 130 -12.04 -5.17 31.56
CA ARG A 130 -12.73 -5.08 32.88
C ARG A 130 -13.92 -4.11 32.92
N GLY A 131 -14.73 -4.09 31.86
CA GLY A 131 -15.92 -3.23 31.74
C GLY A 131 -15.67 -1.83 31.16
N ARG A 132 -14.41 -1.39 31.04
CA ARG A 132 -14.02 -0.11 30.42
C ARG A 132 -13.46 -0.31 29.01
N TYR A 133 -13.27 0.78 28.28
CA TYR A 133 -12.70 0.81 26.94
C TYR A 133 -11.28 1.36 26.98
N ARG A 134 -10.28 0.52 26.70
CA ARG A 134 -8.88 0.91 26.68
C ARG A 134 -8.44 1.26 25.27
N ALA A 135 -7.71 2.37 25.14
CA ALA A 135 -7.11 2.79 23.88
C ALA A 135 -5.62 2.41 23.85
N VAL A 136 -5.19 1.75 22.78
CA VAL A 136 -3.80 1.29 22.61
C VAL A 136 -3.32 1.59 21.21
N ILE A 137 -2.13 2.16 21.10
CA ILE A 137 -1.45 2.39 19.82
C ILE A 137 -0.05 1.78 19.85
N TYR A 138 0.38 1.17 18.75
CA TYR A 138 1.71 0.60 18.64
C TYR A 138 2.64 1.56 17.91
N TYR A 139 3.74 1.95 18.55
CA TYR A 139 4.80 2.74 17.94
C TYR A 139 6.12 1.97 18.04
N ASP A 140 6.81 1.80 16.91
CA ASP A 140 8.04 1.02 16.82
C ASP A 140 7.99 -0.35 17.53
N ARG A 141 6.90 -1.10 17.28
CA ARG A 141 6.58 -2.42 17.87
C ARG A 141 6.32 -2.42 19.38
N LYS A 142 6.29 -1.26 20.04
CA LYS A 142 5.97 -1.13 21.46
C LYS A 142 4.52 -0.63 21.63
N PRO A 143 3.71 -1.26 22.49
CA PRO A 143 2.38 -0.77 22.80
C PRO A 143 2.47 0.46 23.71
N ILE A 144 1.75 1.51 23.35
CA ILE A 144 1.52 2.71 24.15
C ILE A 144 0.06 2.66 24.62
N ASN A 145 -0.14 2.58 25.93
CA ASN A 145 -1.46 2.66 26.54
C ASN A 145 -1.87 4.13 26.67
N LEU A 146 -3.02 4.48 26.09
CA LEU A 146 -3.53 5.85 26.05
C LEU A 146 -4.58 6.11 27.15
N GLY A 147 -4.90 5.09 27.95
CA GLY A 147 -5.86 5.18 29.05
C GLY A 147 -7.08 4.29 28.86
N SER A 148 -7.95 4.31 29.87
CA SER A 148 -9.22 3.56 29.91
C SER A 148 -10.40 4.49 30.13
N PHE A 149 -11.38 4.41 29.25
CA PHE A 149 -12.51 5.32 29.13
C PHE A 149 -13.83 4.58 29.39
N ASP A 150 -14.88 5.34 29.69
CA ASP A 150 -16.21 4.79 29.94
C ASP A 150 -16.93 4.40 28.64
N THR A 151 -16.61 5.08 27.54
CA THR A 151 -17.18 4.80 26.23
C THR A 151 -16.13 4.40 25.20
N ALA A 152 -16.55 3.61 24.21
CA ALA A 152 -15.69 3.25 23.07
C ALA A 152 -15.31 4.47 22.24
N LYS A 153 -16.19 5.47 22.16
CA LYS A 153 -16.01 6.71 21.41
C LYS A 153 -14.89 7.56 22.01
N ASP A 154 -14.86 7.73 23.33
CA ASP A 154 -13.80 8.49 24.01
C ASP A 154 -12.42 7.82 23.84
N ALA A 155 -12.39 6.48 23.93
CA ALA A 155 -11.19 5.71 23.64
C ALA A 155 -10.72 5.89 22.18
N ALA A 156 -11.66 5.97 21.23
CA ALA A 156 -11.36 6.20 19.82
C ALA A 156 -10.85 7.63 19.55
N ILE A 157 -11.37 8.64 20.25
CA ILE A 157 -10.88 10.02 20.20
C ILE A 157 -9.44 10.09 20.69
N ALA A 158 -9.14 9.47 21.84
CA ALA A 158 -7.78 9.42 22.38
C ALA A 158 -6.81 8.69 21.42
N TYR A 159 -7.26 7.61 20.79
CA TYR A 159 -6.50 6.93 19.74
C TYR A 159 -6.21 7.85 18.54
N ASN A 160 -7.23 8.55 18.03
CA ASN A 160 -7.09 9.46 16.88
C ASN A 160 -6.09 10.57 17.15
N GLN A 161 -6.17 11.22 18.32
CA GLN A 161 -5.23 12.28 18.72
C GLN A 161 -3.79 11.76 18.69
N LYS A 162 -3.53 10.62 19.35
CA LYS A 162 -2.17 10.04 19.36
C LYS A 162 -1.73 9.56 17.97
N SER A 163 -2.66 9.05 17.16
CA SER A 163 -2.35 8.61 15.79
C SER A 163 -1.94 9.78 14.91
N ILE A 164 -2.62 10.92 15.01
CA ILE A 164 -2.28 12.14 14.27
C ILE A 164 -0.92 12.67 14.73
N GLU A 165 -0.66 12.70 16.05
CA GLU A 165 0.62 13.12 16.60
C GLU A 165 1.80 12.27 16.08
N LEU A 166 1.63 10.94 16.05
CA LEU A 166 2.72 10.01 15.70
C LEU A 166 2.88 9.77 14.19
N PHE A 167 1.79 9.85 13.43
CA PHE A 167 1.75 9.38 12.03
C PHE A 167 1.12 10.38 11.06
N GLY A 168 0.65 11.53 11.55
CA GLY A 168 -0.08 12.51 10.74
C GLY A 168 -1.48 12.03 10.35
N ASN A 169 -2.06 12.70 9.36
CA ASN A 169 -3.37 12.33 8.83
C ASN A 169 -3.25 11.03 8.00
N THR A 170 -3.93 9.97 8.42
CA THR A 170 -3.89 8.66 7.76
C THR A 170 -5.29 8.17 7.43
N ARG A 171 -5.42 7.30 6.41
CA ARG A 171 -6.73 6.79 5.97
C ARG A 171 -7.44 5.92 7.02
N SER A 172 -6.72 5.39 8.01
CA SER A 172 -7.29 4.51 9.04
C SER A 172 -7.69 5.22 10.34
N ILE A 173 -7.74 6.56 10.35
CA ILE A 173 -8.28 7.33 11.47
C ILE A 173 -9.75 6.96 11.70
N ASN A 174 -10.17 6.88 12.97
CA ASN A 174 -11.54 6.56 13.31
C ASN A 174 -12.49 7.70 12.91
N GLU A 175 -13.62 7.35 12.32
CA GLU A 175 -14.79 8.25 12.24
C GLU A 175 -15.48 8.24 13.61
N ILE A 176 -15.78 9.42 14.14
CA ILE A 176 -16.23 9.65 15.53
C ILE A 176 -17.65 10.18 15.56
#